data_AF-A0A7Y0SM88-F1
#
_entry.id   AF-A0A7Y0SM88-F1
#
_cell.length_a   1.000
_cell.length_b   1.000
_cell.length_c   1.000
_cell.angle_alpha   90.00
_cell.angle_beta   90.00
_cell.angle_gamma   90.00
#
_symmetry.space_group_name_H-M   'P 1'
#
loop_
_entity.id
_entity.type
_entity.pdbx_description
1 polymer ?
#
loop_
_entity_poly.entity_id
_entity_poly.type
_entity_poly.pdbx_seq_one_letter_code
_entity_poly.pdbx_strand_id
1 'polypeptide(L)'
;MEIAELVLKYLEVLVWPLVVLVVLFHFKHELQELFKKALKSHELEIDVLGQRVKLKALEQLTNEAAISHKIEDVGEKQHENDFLALSFARIISQLSTEEVMFMRHVARAMGDEGYVGCTAERLVLEKFEDLALLQRNDKGFYIPTEQGKKLLYTIKNL
;
A
#
# COMPACT_ATOMS: atom_id res chain seq x y z
N MET A 1 -7.27 -68.73 -13.75
CA MET A 1 -7.61 -68.15 -12.43
C MET A 1 -6.72 -66.96 -12.09
N GLU A 2 -5.45 -66.95 -12.53
CA GLU A 2 -4.46 -65.89 -12.28
C GLU A 2 -4.79 -64.52 -12.90
N ILE A 3 -5.44 -64.47 -14.06
CA ILE A 3 -5.77 -63.21 -14.76
C ILE A 3 -6.81 -62.39 -13.96
N ALA A 4 -7.80 -63.05 -13.37
CA ALA A 4 -8.83 -62.39 -12.57
C ALA A 4 -8.25 -61.77 -11.29
N GLU A 5 -7.26 -62.44 -10.70
CA GLU A 5 -6.55 -61.97 -9.50
C GLU A 5 -5.63 -60.78 -9.80
N LEU A 6 -4.99 -60.78 -10.98
CA LEU A 6 -4.19 -59.65 -11.46
C LEU A 6 -5.04 -58.40 -11.73
N VAL A 7 -6.22 -58.58 -12.33
CA VAL A 7 -7.17 -57.48 -12.61
C VAL A 7 -7.69 -56.87 -11.32
N LEU A 8 -7.98 -57.68 -10.30
CA LEU A 8 -8.42 -57.21 -8.98
C LEU A 8 -7.35 -56.36 -8.29
N LYS A 9 -6.08 -56.80 -8.33
CA LYS A 9 -4.95 -56.01 -7.78
C LYS A 9 -4.75 -54.68 -8.51
N TYR A 10 -4.92 -54.65 -9.82
CA TYR A 10 -4.83 -53.41 -10.59
C TYR A 10 -5.96 -52.43 -10.26
N LEU A 11 -7.18 -52.95 -10.07
CA LEU A 11 -8.34 -52.16 -9.65
C LEU A 11 -8.11 -51.53 -8.28
N GLU A 12 -7.56 -52.28 -7.32
CA GLU A 12 -7.24 -51.79 -5.97
C GLU A 12 -6.22 -50.64 -5.98
N VAL A 13 -5.20 -50.72 -6.85
CA VAL A 13 -4.22 -49.63 -7.03
C VAL A 13 -4.85 -48.40 -7.69
N LEU A 14 -5.83 -48.58 -8.58
CA LEU A 14 -6.56 -47.50 -9.25
C LEU A 14 -7.53 -46.75 -8.34
N VAL A 15 -7.96 -47.34 -7.23
CA VAL A 15 -8.81 -46.66 -6.23
C VAL A 15 -8.05 -45.49 -5.59
N TRP A 16 -6.76 -45.63 -5.31
CA TRP A 16 -5.97 -44.62 -4.63
C TRP A 16 -5.87 -43.27 -5.38
N PRO A 17 -5.52 -43.22 -6.68
CA PRO A 17 -5.55 -41.98 -7.47
C PRO A 17 -6.93 -41.34 -7.50
N LEU A 18 -7.99 -42.16 -7.54
CA LEU A 18 -9.36 -41.69 -7.63
C LEU A 18 -9.82 -41.07 -6.30
N VAL A 19 -9.46 -41.67 -5.17
CA VAL A 19 -9.68 -41.11 -3.83
C VAL A 19 -8.91 -39.79 -3.67
N VAL A 20 -7.65 -39.73 -4.10
CA VAL A 20 -6.85 -38.49 -4.05
C VAL A 20 -7.50 -37.37 -4.87
N LEU A 21 -8.02 -37.67 -6.07
CA LEU A 21 -8.73 -36.71 -6.91
C LEU A 21 -10.03 -36.21 -6.26
N VAL A 22 -10.83 -37.10 -5.67
CA VAL A 22 -12.07 -36.72 -4.97
C VAL A 22 -11.77 -35.84 -3.76
N VAL A 23 -10.73 -36.18 -2.98
CA VAL A 23 -10.26 -35.37 -1.86
C VAL A 23 -9.82 -33.99 -2.36
N LEU A 24 -8.97 -33.92 -3.38
CA LEU A 24 -8.54 -32.64 -3.98
C LEU A 24 -9.72 -31.78 -4.45
N PHE A 25 -10.74 -32.39 -5.05
CA PHE A 25 -11.91 -31.67 -5.54
C PHE A 25 -12.76 -31.10 -4.39
N HIS A 26 -12.91 -31.85 -3.29
CA HIS A 26 -13.58 -31.35 -2.08
C HIS A 26 -12.80 -30.21 -1.41
N PHE A 27 -11.48 -30.37 -1.25
CA PHE A 27 -10.64 -29.36 -0.60
C PHE A 27 -10.42 -28.10 -1.44
N LYS A 28 -10.55 -28.17 -2.77
CA LYS A 28 -10.40 -27.02 -3.67
C LYS A 28 -11.34 -25.87 -3.30
N HIS A 29 -12.60 -26.18 -3.01
CA HIS A 29 -13.60 -25.16 -2.68
C HIS A 29 -13.29 -24.49 -1.33
N GLU A 30 -12.96 -25.30 -0.32
CA GLU A 30 -12.59 -24.79 1.01
C GLU A 30 -11.32 -23.94 0.97
N LEU A 31 -10.30 -24.38 0.22
CA LEU A 31 -9.08 -23.60 0.01
C LEU A 31 -9.39 -22.25 -0.66
N GLN A 32 -10.22 -22.24 -1.71
CA GLN A 32 -10.61 -21.00 -2.38
C GLN A 32 -11.36 -20.02 -1.45
N GLU A 33 -12.24 -20.52 -0.58
CA GLU A 33 -12.90 -19.69 0.43
C GLU A 33 -11.93 -19.14 1.47
N LEU A 34 -10.99 -19.97 1.94
CA LEU A 34 -9.96 -19.54 2.89
C LEU A 34 -9.05 -18.47 2.28
N PHE A 35 -8.63 -18.64 1.02
CA PHE A 35 -7.87 -17.60 0.32
C PHE A 35 -8.65 -16.30 0.18
N LYS A 36 -9.95 -16.36 -0.17
CA LYS A 36 -10.80 -15.15 -0.23
C LYS A 36 -10.93 -14.47 1.13
N LYS A 37 -11.11 -15.24 2.22
CA LYS A 37 -11.19 -14.69 3.59
C LYS A 37 -9.85 -14.08 4.02
N ALA A 38 -8.74 -14.73 3.70
CA ALA A 38 -7.40 -14.23 3.99
C ALA A 38 -7.11 -12.92 3.24
N LEU A 39 -7.45 -12.85 1.94
CA LEU A 39 -7.31 -11.63 1.15
C LEU A 39 -8.14 -10.48 1.72
N LYS A 40 -9.41 -10.73 2.06
CA LYS A 40 -10.27 -9.73 2.70
C LYS A 40 -9.76 -9.27 4.06
N SER A 41 -9.19 -10.19 4.84
CA SER A 41 -8.59 -9.85 6.14
C SER A 41 -7.36 -8.96 5.97
N HIS A 42 -6.55 -9.22 4.94
CA HIS A 42 -5.38 -8.41 4.66
C HIS A 42 -5.75 -7.03 4.12
N GLU A 43 -6.77 -6.96 3.26
CA GLU A 43 -7.35 -5.69 2.78
C GLU A 43 -7.87 -4.84 3.96
N LEU A 44 -8.57 -5.46 4.91
CA LEU A 44 -9.04 -4.79 6.13
C LEU A 44 -7.88 -4.32 7.01
N GLU A 45 -6.80 -5.10 7.12
CA GLU A 45 -5.59 -4.72 7.86
C GLU A 45 -4.92 -3.49 7.23
N ILE A 46 -4.78 -3.47 5.90
CA ILE A 46 -4.24 -2.32 5.16
C ILE A 46 -5.13 -1.10 5.38
N ASP A 47 -6.45 -1.25 5.35
CA ASP A 47 -7.36 -0.12 5.58
C ASP A 47 -7.26 0.42 7.01
N VAL A 48 -7.24 -0.44 8.03
CA VAL A 48 -7.09 0.02 9.42
C VAL A 48 -5.72 0.67 9.65
N LEU A 49 -4.64 0.09 9.13
CA LEU A 49 -3.30 0.65 9.28
C LEU A 49 -3.15 1.98 8.54
N GLY A 50 -3.62 2.06 7.31
CA GLY A 50 -3.53 3.30 6.55
C GLY A 50 -4.44 4.39 7.10
N GLN A 51 -5.63 4.08 7.64
CA GLN A 51 -6.47 5.05 8.35
C GLN A 51 -5.74 5.63 9.55
N ARG A 52 -5.02 4.79 10.33
CA ARG A 52 -4.20 5.26 11.45
C ARG A 52 -3.07 6.18 10.99
N VAL A 53 -2.35 5.81 9.92
CA VAL A 53 -1.28 6.66 9.36
C VAL A 53 -1.86 7.99 8.87
N LYS A 54 -2.98 7.95 8.15
CA LYS A 54 -3.69 9.13 7.64
C LYS A 54 -4.12 10.06 8.77
N LEU A 55 -4.73 9.53 9.84
CA LEU A 55 -5.15 10.31 11.00
C LEU A 55 -3.95 10.93 11.73
N LYS A 56 -2.87 10.17 11.96
CA LYS A 56 -1.65 10.71 12.58
C LYS A 56 -1.00 11.81 11.75
N ALA A 57 -0.96 11.65 10.42
CA ALA A 57 -0.44 12.65 9.52
C ALA A 57 -1.28 13.94 9.60
N LEU A 58 -2.60 13.82 9.56
CA LEU A 58 -3.51 14.96 9.70
C LEU A 58 -3.36 15.65 11.06
N GLU A 59 -3.25 14.89 12.14
CA GLU A 59 -3.05 15.42 13.49
C GLU A 59 -1.72 16.19 13.59
N GLN A 60 -0.62 15.61 13.10
CA GLN A 60 0.69 16.25 13.13
C GLN A 60 0.72 17.54 12.30
N LEU A 61 0.18 17.51 11.08
CA LEU A 61 0.15 18.68 10.18
C LEU A 61 -0.77 19.79 10.71
N THR A 62 -1.90 19.42 11.33
CA THR A 62 -2.82 20.40 11.93
C THR A 62 -2.22 21.01 13.20
N ASN A 63 -1.53 20.21 14.01
CA ASN A 63 -0.82 20.72 15.19
C ASN A 63 0.34 21.64 14.80
N GLU A 64 1.08 21.33 13.74
CA GLU A 64 2.16 22.18 13.22
C GLU A 64 1.62 23.57 12.82
N ALA A 65 0.50 23.61 12.09
CA ALA A 65 -0.19 24.86 11.75
C ALA A 65 -0.71 25.60 13.01
N ALA A 66 -1.26 24.88 14.00
CA ALA A 66 -1.82 25.49 15.21
C ALA A 66 -0.76 26.02 16.18
N ILE A 67 0.38 25.32 16.32
CA ILE A 67 1.51 25.75 17.16
C ILE A 67 2.14 27.00 16.55
N SER A 68 2.33 27.01 15.24
CA SER A 68 2.86 28.15 14.51
C SER A 68 1.96 29.40 14.65
N HIS A 69 0.63 29.23 14.66
CA HIS A 69 -0.32 30.31 14.93
C HIS A 69 -0.29 30.83 16.38
N LYS A 70 0.05 30.00 17.38
CA LYS A 70 0.13 30.45 18.79
C LYS A 70 1.39 31.25 19.13
N ILE A 71 2.42 31.20 18.29
CA ILE A 71 3.66 31.96 18.44
C ILE A 71 3.50 33.27 17.64
N GLU A 72 2.54 34.10 18.06
CA GLU A 72 2.24 35.40 17.46
C GLU A 72 3.37 36.41 17.74
N ASP A 73 4.48 36.40 16.97
CA ASP A 73 5.25 37.65 16.69
C ASP A 73 6.38 37.55 15.61
N VAL A 74 6.35 36.62 14.64
CA VAL A 74 7.49 36.49 13.69
C VAL A 74 7.09 36.23 12.23
N GLY A 75 6.71 37.28 11.50
CA GLY A 75 7.01 37.49 10.06
C GLY A 75 6.43 36.57 8.96
N GLU A 76 6.57 37.02 7.70
CA GLU A 76 6.04 36.37 6.46
C GLU A 76 6.38 34.88 6.29
N LYS A 77 7.55 34.42 6.77
CA LYS A 77 8.00 33.03 6.64
C LYS A 77 7.16 32.04 7.46
N GLN A 78 6.51 32.51 8.53
CA GLN A 78 5.67 31.68 9.40
C GLN A 78 4.33 31.37 8.71
N HIS A 79 3.75 32.37 8.05
CA HIS A 79 2.50 32.24 7.29
C HIS A 79 2.63 31.29 6.08
N GLU A 80 3.81 31.23 5.48
CA GLU A 80 4.12 30.28 4.39
C GLU A 80 4.14 28.82 4.90
N ASN A 81 4.71 28.57 6.09
CA ASN A 81 4.75 27.23 6.69
C ASN A 81 3.36 26.73 7.11
N ASP A 82 2.49 27.60 7.63
CA ASP A 82 1.11 27.26 7.99
C ASP A 82 0.28 26.87 6.77
N PHE A 83 0.40 27.68 5.71
CA PHE A 83 -0.27 27.41 4.45
C PHE A 83 0.20 26.09 3.86
N LEU A 84 1.49 25.79 3.98
CA LEU A 84 2.08 24.55 3.52
C LEU A 84 1.62 23.33 4.34
N ALA A 85 1.59 23.40 5.67
CA ALA A 85 1.08 22.32 6.53
C ALA A 85 -0.42 22.03 6.27
N LEU A 86 -1.23 23.08 6.10
CA LEU A 86 -2.64 22.94 5.72
C LEU A 86 -2.82 22.36 4.31
N SER A 87 -1.95 22.75 3.37
CA SER A 87 -1.95 22.18 2.01
C SER A 87 -1.65 20.69 2.03
N PHE A 88 -0.69 20.26 2.86
CA PHE A 88 -0.39 18.85 3.08
C PHE A 88 -1.55 18.11 3.73
N ALA A 89 -2.20 18.69 4.75
CA ALA A 89 -3.36 18.07 5.36
C ALA A 89 -4.49 17.85 4.34
N ARG A 90 -4.73 18.84 3.46
CA ARG A 90 -5.68 18.70 2.35
C ARG A 90 -5.30 17.56 1.40
N ILE A 91 -4.04 17.50 0.96
CA ILE A 91 -3.55 16.40 0.11
C ILE A 91 -3.80 15.05 0.78
N ILE A 92 -3.39 14.87 2.03
CA ILE A 92 -3.59 13.62 2.78
C ILE A 92 -5.07 13.25 2.89
N SER A 93 -5.95 14.21 3.14
CA SER A 93 -7.39 13.96 3.21
C SER A 93 -7.98 13.43 1.90
N GLN A 94 -7.45 13.88 0.75
CA GLN A 94 -7.92 13.52 -0.59
C GLN A 94 -7.40 12.15 -1.06
N LEU A 95 -6.30 11.66 -0.47
CA LEU A 95 -5.76 10.35 -0.78
C LEU A 95 -6.54 9.24 -0.09
N SER A 96 -6.73 8.12 -0.79
CA SER A 96 -7.26 6.89 -0.21
C SER A 96 -6.27 6.29 0.80
N THR A 97 -6.76 5.34 1.59
CA THR A 97 -5.95 4.63 2.57
C THR A 97 -4.76 3.92 1.94
N GLU A 98 -5.00 3.25 0.81
CA GLU A 98 -3.97 2.54 0.05
C GLU A 98 -2.93 3.49 -0.53
N GLU A 99 -3.36 4.65 -1.06
CA GLU A 99 -2.45 5.66 -1.59
C GLU A 99 -1.56 6.27 -0.50
N VAL A 100 -2.08 6.49 0.71
CA VAL A 100 -1.26 6.94 1.85
C VAL A 100 -0.23 5.88 2.24
N MET A 101 -0.62 4.61 2.25
CA MET A 101 0.30 3.50 2.53
C MET A 101 1.35 3.34 1.43
N PHE A 102 0.95 3.52 0.17
CA PHE A 102 1.86 3.49 -0.97
C PHE A 102 2.84 4.67 -0.94
N MET A 103 2.38 5.88 -0.63
CA MET A 103 3.24 7.04 -0.42
C MET A 103 4.24 6.82 0.71
N ARG A 104 3.82 6.19 1.83
CA ARG A 104 4.73 5.78 2.91
C ARG A 104 5.76 4.75 2.45
N HIS A 105 5.35 3.80 1.61
CA HIS A 105 6.25 2.84 1.00
C HIS A 105 7.29 3.54 0.11
N VAL A 106 6.84 4.42 -0.81
CA VAL A 106 7.72 5.25 -1.65
C VAL A 106 8.71 6.02 -0.79
N ALA A 107 8.26 6.71 0.25
CA ALA A 107 9.15 7.48 1.14
C ALA A 107 10.23 6.64 1.86
N ARG A 108 9.97 5.34 2.08
CA ARG A 108 10.90 4.40 2.72
C ARG A 108 11.83 3.71 1.73
N ALA A 109 11.33 3.38 0.55
CA ALA A 109 12.05 2.65 -0.49
C ALA A 109 12.82 3.57 -1.45
N MET A 110 12.56 4.87 -1.44
CA MET A 110 13.26 5.86 -2.26
C MET A 110 14.75 5.90 -1.91
N GLY A 111 15.59 5.61 -2.90
CA GLY A 111 17.04 5.71 -2.81
C GLY A 111 17.56 7.07 -3.32
N ASP A 112 18.88 7.20 -3.39
CA ASP A 112 19.54 8.46 -3.76
C ASP A 112 19.19 8.95 -5.17
N GLU A 113 18.94 8.02 -6.10
CA GLU A 113 18.54 8.34 -7.48
C GLU A 113 17.02 8.56 -7.66
N GLY A 114 16.23 8.31 -6.61
CA GLY A 114 14.77 8.36 -6.63
C GLY A 114 14.11 6.99 -6.48
N TYR A 115 12.80 6.94 -6.74
CA TYR A 115 11.97 5.74 -6.68
C TYR A 115 11.71 5.19 -8.09
N VAL A 116 11.87 3.87 -8.25
CA VAL A 116 11.54 3.16 -9.50
C VAL A 116 10.15 2.57 -9.37
N GLY A 117 9.19 3.15 -10.08
CA GLY A 117 7.83 2.61 -10.15
C GLY A 117 7.68 1.50 -11.20
N CYS A 118 6.84 0.52 -10.92
CA CYS A 118 6.40 -0.47 -11.90
C CYS A 118 5.10 -0.03 -12.61
N THR A 119 4.69 -0.77 -13.64
CA THR A 119 3.49 -0.44 -14.43
C THR A 119 2.20 -0.44 -13.61
N ALA A 120 2.11 -1.31 -12.60
CA ALA A 120 0.94 -1.39 -11.72
C ALA A 120 0.78 -0.15 -10.82
N GLU A 121 1.90 0.51 -10.50
CA GLU A 121 1.94 1.69 -9.61
C GLU A 121 1.78 3.01 -10.37
N ARG A 122 1.82 2.95 -11.71
CA ARG A 122 1.90 4.13 -12.58
C ARG A 122 0.82 5.16 -12.31
N LEU A 123 -0.43 4.73 -12.17
CA LEU A 123 -1.56 5.65 -11.94
C LEU A 123 -1.44 6.42 -10.63
N VAL A 124 -0.97 5.75 -9.57
CA VAL A 124 -0.79 6.40 -8.26
C VAL A 124 0.42 7.33 -8.28
N LEU A 125 1.49 6.95 -8.97
CA LEU A 125 2.67 7.78 -9.14
C LEU A 125 2.38 9.02 -10.00
N GLU A 126 1.64 8.87 -11.10
CA GLU A 126 1.16 10.00 -11.92
C GLU A 126 0.29 10.94 -11.09
N LYS A 127 -0.60 10.41 -10.24
CA LYS A 127 -1.36 11.25 -9.29
C LYS A 127 -0.46 12.02 -8.32
N PHE A 128 0.64 11.42 -7.85
CA PHE A 128 1.62 12.13 -7.01
C PHE A 128 2.40 13.20 -7.78
N GLU A 129 2.61 13.04 -9.09
CA GLU A 129 3.14 14.09 -9.95
C GLU A 129 2.13 15.23 -10.15
N ASP A 130 0.86 14.91 -10.40
CA ASP A 130 -0.23 15.90 -10.54
C ASP A 130 -0.42 16.74 -9.27
N LEU A 131 -0.17 16.13 -8.09
CA LEU A 131 -0.17 16.80 -6.80
C LEU A 131 1.14 17.56 -6.50
N ALA A 132 2.06 17.61 -7.47
CA ALA A 132 3.38 18.23 -7.35
C ALA A 132 4.23 17.68 -6.19
N LEU A 133 4.02 16.42 -5.80
CA LEU A 133 4.79 15.74 -4.75
C LEU A 133 6.02 15.06 -5.34
N LEU A 134 5.86 14.44 -6.50
CA LEU A 134 6.92 13.77 -7.24
C LEU A 134 7.10 14.44 -8.60
N GLN A 135 8.26 14.22 -9.20
CA GLN A 135 8.53 14.53 -10.60
C GLN A 135 9.46 13.47 -11.18
N ARG A 136 9.39 13.26 -12.48
CA ARG A 136 10.27 12.32 -13.17
C ARG A 136 11.58 12.96 -13.60
N ASN A 137 12.70 12.30 -13.31
CA ASN A 137 14.00 12.70 -13.85
C ASN A 137 14.24 12.12 -15.25
N ASP A 138 15.31 12.58 -15.92
CA ASP A 138 15.68 12.14 -17.28
C ASP A 138 15.97 10.63 -17.37
N LYS A 139 16.32 10.00 -16.24
CA LYS A 139 16.56 8.56 -16.13
C LYS A 139 15.26 7.76 -15.89
N GLY A 140 14.11 8.42 -15.74
CA GLY A 140 12.80 7.79 -15.56
C GLY A 140 12.42 7.46 -14.11
N PHE A 141 13.22 7.88 -13.12
CA PHE A 141 12.93 7.72 -11.69
C PHE A 141 12.04 8.85 -11.18
N TYR A 142 11.19 8.52 -10.21
CA TYR A 142 10.39 9.51 -9.48
C TYR A 142 11.22 10.09 -8.34
N ILE A 143 11.48 11.39 -8.39
CA ILE A 143 12.18 12.14 -7.35
C ILE A 143 11.22 13.12 -6.67
N PRO A 144 11.41 13.43 -5.38
CA PRO A 144 10.51 14.31 -4.67
C PRO A 144 10.78 15.77 -5.03
N THR A 145 9.71 16.54 -5.20
CA THR A 145 9.80 18.01 -5.27
C THR A 145 10.17 18.58 -3.89
N GLU A 146 10.46 19.88 -3.79
CA GLU A 146 10.73 20.51 -2.48
C GLU A 146 9.55 20.36 -1.50
N GLN A 147 8.32 20.43 -1.99
CA GLN A 147 7.11 20.17 -1.20
C GLN A 147 6.98 18.68 -0.87
N GLY A 148 7.18 17.81 -1.87
CA GLY A 148 7.15 16.36 -1.69
C GLY A 148 8.13 15.84 -0.65
N LYS A 149 9.35 16.41 -0.59
CA LYS A 149 10.37 16.04 0.41
C LYS A 149 9.84 16.19 1.83
N LYS A 150 9.22 17.33 2.15
CA LYS A 150 8.66 17.59 3.49
C LYS A 150 7.53 16.62 3.80
N LEU A 151 6.60 16.41 2.87
CA LEU A 151 5.46 15.52 3.10
C LEU A 151 5.88 14.05 3.23
N LEU A 152 6.75 13.56 2.35
CA LEU A 152 7.27 12.21 2.40
C LEU A 152 8.07 11.96 3.68
N TYR A 153 8.83 12.94 4.15
CA TYR A 153 9.53 12.85 5.43
C TYR A 153 8.55 12.66 6.60
N THR A 154 7.48 13.47 6.65
CA THR A 154 6.44 13.34 7.68
C THR A 154 5.83 11.94 7.68
N ILE A 155 5.42 11.44 6.50
CA ILE A 155 4.74 10.14 6.39
C ILE A 155 5.67 8.95 6.63
N LYS A 156 6.94 9.05 6.23
CA LYS A 156 7.97 8.02 6.46
C LYS A 156 8.09 7.64 7.94
N ASN A 157 7.98 8.64 8.80
CA ASN A 157 8.22 8.57 10.24
C ASN A 157 6.97 8.22 11.08
N LEU A 158 5.80 8.17 10.45
CA LEU A 158 4.59 7.57 11.02
C LEU A 158 4.62 6.06 10.84
#